data_AF-A0A7H8KGZ9-F1
#
_entry.id   AF-A0A7H8KGZ9-F1
#
_cell.length_a   1.000
_cell.length_b   1.000
_cell.length_c   1.000
_cell.angle_alpha   90.00
_cell.angle_beta   90.00
_cell.angle_gamma   90.00
#
_symmetry.space_group_name_H-M   'P 1'
#
loop_
_entity.id
_entity.type
_entity.pdbx_description
1 polymer ?
#
loop_
_entity_poly.entity_id
_entity_poly.type
_entity_poly.pdbx_seq_one_letter_code
_entity_poly.pdbx_strand_id
1 'polypeptide(L)' 'MSADPHRVPLSKVLDFLRDLGLDPVDPATLRSVTIGPSCKVEVVRHRLDDDGHSYTVRHGEVATETVTLALDPDA' A
#
# COMPACT_ATOMS: atom_id res chain seq x y z
N MET A 1 5.12 -14.49 -23.22
CA MET A 1 5.32 -13.52 -22.11
C MET A 1 6.10 -14.26 -21.04
N SER A 2 7.33 -13.84 -20.71
CA SER A 2 8.07 -14.50 -19.62
C SER A 2 7.36 -14.21 -18.31
N ALA A 3 7.05 -15.26 -17.55
CA ALA A 3 6.47 -15.19 -16.22
C ALA A 3 7.57 -15.16 -15.13
N ASP A 4 8.77 -14.70 -15.47
CA ASP A 4 9.84 -14.55 -14.48
C ASP A 4 9.41 -13.52 -13.43
N PRO A 5 9.29 -13.92 -12.15
CA PRO A 5 8.90 -13.02 -11.08
C PRO A 5 9.98 -11.95 -10.92
N HIS A 6 9.75 -10.78 -11.50
CA HIS A 6 10.60 -9.61 -11.31
C HIS A 6 10.44 -9.17 -9.85
N ARG A 7 11.52 -9.25 -9.08
CA ARG A 7 11.56 -8.78 -7.70
C ARG A 7 12.00 -7.33 -7.69
N VAL A 8 11.14 -6.47 -7.18
CA VAL A 8 11.48 -5.07 -6.87
C VAL A 8 11.85 -5.00 -5.38
N PRO A 9 12.98 -4.37 -5.00
CA PRO A 9 13.30 -4.14 -3.60
C PRO A 9 12.19 -3.37 -2.88
N LEU A 10 11.80 -3.84 -1.69
CA LEU A 10 10.75 -3.21 -0.88
C LEU A 10 11.05 -1.73 -0.59
N SER A 11 12.32 -1.37 -0.36
CA SER A 11 12.73 0.03 -0.14
C SER A 11 12.32 0.96 -1.29
N LYS A 12 12.49 0.53 -2.55
CA LYS A 12 12.08 1.32 -3.72
C LYS A 12 10.57 1.55 -3.77
N VAL A 13 9.80 0.56 -3.34
CA VAL A 13 8.34 0.68 -3.25
C VAL A 13 7.96 1.67 -2.15
N LEU A 14 8.60 1.59 -0.98
CA LEU A 14 8.35 2.53 0.11
C LEU A 14 8.70 3.96 -0.26
N ASP A 15 9.85 4.18 -0.92
CA ASP A 15 10.27 5.51 -1.38
C ASP A 15 9.25 6.07 -2.39
N PHE A 16 8.81 5.27 -3.36
CA PHE A 16 7.74 5.66 -4.28
C PHE A 16 6.43 6.03 -3.56
N LEU A 17 5.99 5.25 -2.57
CA LEU A 17 4.75 5.56 -1.85
C LEU A 17 4.88 6.85 -1.00
N ARG A 18 6.06 7.13 -0.44
CA ARG A 18 6.34 8.39 0.27
C ARG A 18 6.31 9.57 -0.68
N ASP A 19 6.89 9.44 -1.87
CA ASP A 19 6.85 10.47 -2.92
C ASP A 19 5.41 10.79 -3.36
N LEU A 20 4.49 9.82 -3.26
CA LEU A 20 3.06 10.02 -3.50
C LEU A 20 2.29 10.64 -2.31
N GLY A 21 2.98 10.98 -1.22
CA GLY A 21 2.37 11.61 -0.05
C GLY A 21 1.68 10.65 0.92
N LEU A 22 1.91 9.33 0.82
CA LEU A 22 1.39 8.35 1.79
C LEU A 22 2.21 8.25 3.09
N ASP A 23 3.08 9.22 3.38
CA ASP A 23 3.92 9.23 4.58
C ASP A 23 3.07 9.54 5.84
N PRO A 24 3.15 8.71 6.91
CA PRO A 24 3.99 7.53 7.08
C PRO A 24 3.45 6.24 6.43
N VAL A 25 4.36 5.49 5.79
CA VAL A 25 4.11 4.10 5.33
C VAL A 25 4.91 3.12 6.20
N ASP A 26 4.22 2.33 7.03
CA ASP A 26 4.85 1.25 7.78
C ASP A 26 4.95 -0.03 6.92
N PRO A 27 6.17 -0.49 6.56
CA PRO A 27 6.36 -1.72 5.80
C PRO A 27 5.79 -2.97 6.46
N ALA A 28 5.65 -3.01 7.80
CA ALA A 28 5.09 -4.15 8.51
C ALA A 28 3.57 -4.31 8.26
N THR A 29 2.89 -3.22 7.90
CA THR A 29 1.45 -3.19 7.63
C THR A 29 1.11 -3.35 6.15
N LEU A 30 2.08 -3.15 5.26
CA LEU A 30 1.89 -3.14 3.81
C LEU A 30 1.63 -4.56 3.29
N ARG A 31 0.54 -4.74 2.53
CA ARG A 31 0.14 -6.04 1.96
C ARG A 31 0.32 -6.11 0.46
N SER A 32 -0.11 -5.08 -0.26
CA SER A 32 0.09 -5.01 -1.70
C SER A 32 0.06 -3.58 -2.22
N VAL A 33 0.77 -3.37 -3.33
CA VAL A 33 0.71 -2.14 -4.12
C VAL A 33 0.38 -2.55 -5.55
N THR A 34 -0.71 -2.02 -6.07
CA THR A 34 -1.16 -2.25 -7.45
C THR A 34 -1.09 -0.93 -8.20
N ILE A 35 -0.34 -0.91 -9.30
CA ILE A 35 -0.31 0.22 -10.23
C ILE A 35 -1.15 -0.19 -11.44
N GLY A 36 -2.33 0.42 -11.54
CA GLY A 36 -3.31 0.11 -12.57
C GLY A 36 -3.18 0.99 -13.82
N PRO A 37 -3.91 0.64 -14.89
CA PRO A 37 -4.08 1.52 -16.04
C PRO A 37 -4.73 2.85 -15.61
N SER A 38 -4.49 3.92 -16.38
CA SER A 38 -5.02 5.27 -16.13
C SER A 38 -4.52 5.93 -14.83
N CYS A 39 -3.24 5.71 -14.50
CA CYS A 39 -2.56 6.41 -13.41
C CYS A 39 -3.26 6.23 -12.05
N LYS A 40 -3.72 5.02 -11.75
CA LYS A 40 -4.32 4.67 -10.46
C LYS A 40 -3.32 3.85 -9.63
N VAL A 41 -3.07 4.26 -8.39
CA VAL A 41 -2.28 3.46 -7.44
C VAL A 41 -3.20 3.02 -6.31
N GLU A 42 -3.27 1.71 -6.08
CA GLU A 42 -3.99 1.11 -4.97
C GLU A 42 -3.00 0.51 -3.99
N VAL A 43 -3.12 0.90 -2.72
CA VAL A 43 -2.28 0.41 -1.64
C VAL A 43 -3.16 -0.29 -0.62
N VAL A 44 -2.90 -1.59 -0.39
CA VAL A 44 -3.58 -2.37 0.64
C VAL A 44 -2.65 -2.48 1.84
N ARG A 45 -3.13 -2.06 3.00
CA ARG A 45 -2.40 -2.12 4.27
C ARG A 45 -3.32 -2.55 5.41
N HIS A 46 -2.75 -2.92 6.55
CA HIS A 46 -3.57 -3.10 7.74
C HIS A 46 -4.28 -1.81 8.12
N ARG A 47 -5.55 -1.95 8.46
CA ARG A 47 -6.27 -0.87 9.14
C ARG A 47 -5.70 -0.74 10.55
N LEU A 48 -5.48 0.49 10.98
CA LEU A 48 -5.07 0.79 12.34
C LEU A 48 -6.29 1.21 13.18
N ASP A 49 -6.24 0.95 14.48
CA ASP A 49 -7.15 1.54 15.47
C ASP A 49 -6.69 2.96 15.88
N ASP A 50 -7.46 3.59 16.76
CA ASP A 50 -7.19 4.96 17.23
C ASP A 50 -5.85 5.09 18.00
N ASP A 51 -5.33 3.97 18.51
CA ASP A 51 -4.04 3.89 19.22
C ASP A 51 -2.86 3.53 18.28
N GLY A 52 -3.13 3.32 16.98
CA GLY A 52 -2.12 3.00 15.98
C GLY A 52 -1.76 1.50 15.89
N HIS A 53 -2.51 0.61 16.52
CA HIS A 53 -2.32 -0.84 16.42
C HIS A 53 -3.16 -1.44 15.29
N SER A 54 -2.75 -2.59 14.77
CA SER A 54 -3.52 -3.31 13.74
C SER A 54 -4.92 -3.68 14.25
N TYR A 55 -5.96 -3.18 13.60
CA TYR A 55 -7.35 -3.43 13.95
C TYR A 55 -7.70 -4.90 13.72
N THR A 56 -8.00 -5.61 14.81
CA THR A 56 -8.32 -7.04 14.79
C THR A 56 -9.83 -7.23 14.75
N VAL A 57 -10.34 -7.92 13.72
CA VAL A 57 -11.78 -8.17 13.54
C VAL A 57 -12.24 -9.33 14.42
N ARG A 58 -11.42 -10.36 14.53
CA ARG A 58 -11.59 -11.54 15.40
C ARG A 58 -10.24 -12.19 15.63
N HIS A 59 -10.18 -13.17 16.53
CA HIS A 59 -8.93 -13.83 16.91
C HIS A 59 -8.13 -14.32 15.68
N GLY A 60 -6.97 -13.71 15.44
CA GLY A 60 -6.08 -14.02 14.32
C GLY A 60 -6.39 -13.34 12.98
N GLU A 61 -7.45 -12.53 12.88
CA GLU A 61 -7.82 -11.82 11.65
C GLU A 61 -7.69 -10.30 11.81
N VAL A 62 -6.77 -9.72 11.05
CA VAL A 62 -6.51 -8.29 11.00
C VAL A 62 -7.24 -7.68 9.80
N ALA A 63 -7.97 -6.59 10.02
CA ALA A 63 -8.62 -5.86 8.95
C ALA A 63 -7.58 -5.19 8.04
N THR A 64 -7.87 -5.19 6.74
CA THR A 64 -7.14 -4.38 5.76
C THR A 64 -7.98 -3.22 5.29
N GLU A 65 -7.31 -2.13 4.94
CA GLU A 65 -7.90 -1.02 4.20
C GLU A 65 -7.19 -0.83 2.86
N THR A 66 -7.92 -0.25 1.91
CA THR A 66 -7.38 0.10 0.59
C THR A 66 -7.35 1.61 0.46
N VAL A 67 -6.15 2.16 0.30
CA VAL A 67 -5.95 3.56 -0.04
C VAL A 67 -5.84 3.66 -1.56
N THR A 68 -6.72 4.44 -2.18
CA THR A 68 -6.71 4.70 -3.61
C THR A 68 -6.18 6.10 -3.88
N LEU A 69 -5.12 6.18 -4.67
CA LEU A 69 -4.57 7.42 -5.20
C LEU A 69 -5.01 7.54 -6.66
N ALA A 70 -5.83 8.54 -6.95
CA ALA A 70 -6.03 9.01 -8.31
C ALA A 70 -4.91 10.00 -8.62
N LEU A 71 -4.09 9.69 -9.63
CA LEU A 71 -3.08 10.63 -10.09
C LEU A 71 -3.76 11.60 -11.05
N ASP A 72 -3.86 12.86 -10.64
CA ASP A 72 -4.29 13.94 -11.51
C ASP A 72 -3.09 14.39 -12.36
N PRO A 73 -3.17 14.37 -13.70
CA PRO A 73 -2.06 14.79 -14.55
C PRO A 73 -1.63 16.25 -14.37
N ASP A 74 -2.43 17.10 -13.71
CA ASP A 74 -2.22 18.56 -13.66
C ASP A 74 -2.32 19.20 -12.26
N ALA A 75 -2.22 18.42 -11.17
CA ALA A 75 -2.29 18.92 -9.78
C ALA A 75 -0.97 19.44 -9.21
#